data_AF-A0A971RQE2-F1
#
_entry.id   AF-A0A971RQE2-F1
#
_cell.length_a   1.000
_cell.length_b   1.000
_cell.length_c   1.000
_cell.angle_alpha   90.00
_cell.angle_beta   90.00
_cell.angle_gamma   90.00
#
_symmetry.space_group_name_H-M   'P 1'
#
loop_
_entity.id
_entity.type
_entity.pdbx_description
1 polymer ?
#
loop_
_entity_poly.entity_id
_entity_poly.type
_entity_poly.pdbx_seq_one_letter_code
_entity_poly.pdbx_strand_id
1 'polypeptide(L)' 'MFAIKYMKRICLISLVGLLVLGSLTSVVPPAAAANSRGPMLAAWYASELVGVPHLFGGSTPEQGLDNSGLGYHVFQKMGV' A
#
# COMPACT_ATOMS: atom_id res chain seq x y z
N MET A 1 -40.77 -13.91 37.28
CA MET A 1 -40.67 -12.87 36.22
C MET A 1 -39.37 -12.06 36.22
N PHE A 2 -38.61 -12.01 37.32
CA PHE A 2 -37.36 -11.23 37.42
C PHE A 2 -36.14 -11.88 36.74
N ALA A 3 -36.00 -13.21 36.79
CA ALA A 3 -34.85 -13.93 36.22
C ALA A 3 -34.73 -13.79 34.69
N ILE A 4 -35.85 -13.79 33.96
CA ILE A 4 -35.87 -13.65 32.49
C ILE A 4 -35.43 -12.24 32.07
N LYS A 5 -35.81 -11.19 32.83
CA LYS A 5 -35.35 -9.83 32.58
C LYS A 5 -33.84 -9.70 32.82
N TYR A 6 -33.31 -10.41 33.82
CA TYR A 6 -31.89 -10.37 34.16
C TYR A 6 -31.03 -11.07 33.09
N MET A 7 -31.44 -12.25 32.64
CA MET A 7 -30.75 -13.02 31.60
C MET A 7 -30.71 -12.29 30.25
N LYS A 8 -31.81 -11.60 29.88
CA LYS A 8 -31.85 -10.77 28.66
C LYS A 8 -30.88 -9.57 28.74
N ARG A 9 -30.76 -8.92 29.90
CA ARG A 9 -29.83 -7.79 30.10
C ARG A 9 -28.37 -8.21 30.02
N ILE A 10 -28.01 -9.35 30.61
CA ILE A 10 -26.65 -9.90 30.54
C ILE A 10 -26.29 -10.25 29.09
N CYS A 11 -27.20 -10.89 28.35
CA CYS A 11 -26.99 -11.23 26.95
C CYS A 11 -26.80 -9.97 26.08
N LEU A 12 -27.59 -8.91 26.33
CA LEU A 12 -27.50 -7.66 25.58
C LEU A 12 -26.17 -6.92 25.85
N ILE A 13 -25.72 -6.89 27.11
CA ILE A 13 -24.44 -6.27 27.48
C ILE A 13 -23.26 -7.03 26.86
N SER A 14 -23.32 -8.37 26.84
CA SER A 14 -22.29 -9.20 26.21
C SER A 14 -22.23 -8.99 24.69
N LEU A 15 -23.38 -8.90 24.02
CA LEU A 15 -23.46 -8.65 22.58
C LEU A 15 -22.90 -7.27 22.20
N VAL A 16 -23.25 -6.24 22.98
CA VAL A 16 -22.72 -4.88 22.80
C VAL A 16 -21.22 -4.84 23.08
N GLY A 17 -20.75 -5.52 24.12
CA GLY A 17 -19.32 -5.64 24.42
C GLY A 17 -18.54 -6.30 23.28
N LEU A 18 -19.06 -7.38 22.70
CA LEU A 18 -18.45 -8.07 21.57
C LEU A 18 -18.37 -7.18 20.32
N LEU A 19 -19.43 -6.40 20.05
CA LEU A 19 -19.47 -5.43 18.96
C LEU A 19 -18.45 -4.30 19.14
N VAL A 20 -18.31 -3.78 20.36
CA VAL A 20 -17.35 -2.69 20.66
C VAL A 20 -15.90 -3.17 20.56
N LEU A 21 -15.61 -4.41 20.97
CA LEU A 21 -14.29 -5.03 20.82
C LEU A 21 -13.88 -5.24 19.36
N GLY A 22 -14.84 -5.50 18.45
CA GLY A 22 -14.59 -5.65 17.01
C GLY A 22 -14.15 -4.36 16.30
N SER A 23 -14.54 -3.20 16.84
CA SER A 23 -14.22 -1.86 16.29
C SER A 23 -12.79 -1.37 16.56
N LEU A 24 -11.97 -2.12 17.31
CA LEU A 24 -10.57 -1.78 17.56
C LEU A 24 -9.60 -2.39 16.55
N THR A 25 -10.10 -3.05 15.50
CA THR A 25 -9.24 -3.51 14.41
C THR A 25 -8.78 -2.29 13.60
N SER A 26 -7.56 -1.82 13.91
CA SER A 26 -6.81 -0.93 13.04
C SER A 26 -6.73 -1.59 11.66
N VAL A 27 -7.51 -1.05 10.71
CA VAL A 27 -7.32 -1.33 9.29
C VAL A 27 -5.92 -0.82 8.97
N VAL A 28 -4.94 -1.73 8.99
CA VAL A 28 -3.60 -1.44 8.46
C VAL A 28 -3.84 -0.96 7.03
N PRO A 29 -3.60 0.33 6.71
CA PRO A 29 -3.77 0.78 5.35
C PRO A 29 -2.84 -0.10 4.49
N PRO A 30 -3.32 -0.69 3.39
CA PRO A 30 -2.41 -1.37 2.48
C PRO A 30 -1.33 -0.36 2.12
N ALA A 31 -0.06 -0.77 2.13
CA ALA A 31 1.06 0.10 1.78
C ALA A 31 0.87 0.80 0.42
N ALA A 32 -0.03 0.30 -0.42
CA ALA A 32 -0.51 0.91 -1.66
C ALA A 32 -1.35 2.20 -1.50
N ALA A 33 -1.97 2.45 -0.34
CA ALA A 33 -2.88 3.59 -0.13
C ALA A 33 -2.16 4.88 0.32
N ALA A 34 -0.88 4.82 0.70
CA ALA A 34 -0.17 5.99 1.18
C ALA A 34 0.23 6.98 0.07
N ASN A 35 0.24 6.56 -1.20
CA ASN A 35 0.71 7.40 -2.31
C ASN A 35 0.25 6.85 -3.67
N SER A 36 -1.01 7.08 -4.02
CA SER A 36 -1.55 6.88 -5.38
C SER A 36 -0.77 7.63 -6.48
N ARG A 37 0.13 8.55 -6.10
CA ARG A 37 1.04 9.25 -7.02
C ARG A 37 2.36 8.52 -7.29
N GLY A 38 2.86 7.68 -6.38
CA GLY A 38 4.20 7.06 -6.51
C GLY A 38 4.32 6.21 -7.78
N PRO A 39 3.43 5.23 -8.00
CA PRO A 39 3.41 4.43 -9.23
C PRO A 39 3.19 5.27 -10.50
N MET A 40 2.33 6.29 -10.43
CA MET A 40 2.06 7.18 -11.56
C MET A 40 3.29 8.02 -11.93
N LEU A 41 4.00 8.55 -10.94
CA LEU A 41 5.21 9.35 -11.13
C LEU A 41 6.36 8.50 -11.67
N ALA A 42 6.49 7.26 -11.18
CA ALA A 42 7.42 6.25 -11.72
C ALA A 42 7.14 5.98 -13.21
N ALA A 43 5.87 5.75 -13.56
CA ALA A 43 5.47 5.51 -14.95
C ALA A 43 5.72 6.73 -15.86
N TRP A 44 5.39 7.93 -15.39
CA TRP A 44 5.67 9.17 -16.11
C TRP A 44 7.19 9.36 -16.31
N TYR A 45 7.99 9.20 -15.26
CA TYR A 45 9.44 9.34 -15.38
C TYR A 45 10.06 8.29 -16.30
N ALA A 46 9.58 7.04 -16.27
CA ALA A 46 10.01 6.01 -17.20
C ALA A 46 9.66 6.38 -18.66
N SER A 47 8.55 7.08 -18.91
CA SER A 47 8.19 7.53 -20.26
C SER A 47 9.13 8.60 -20.81
N GLU A 48 9.73 9.44 -19.96
CA GLU A 48 10.76 10.42 -20.36
C GLU A 48 12.07 9.77 -20.80
N LEU A 49 12.28 8.49 -20.47
CA LEU A 49 13.47 7.72 -20.86
C LEU A 49 13.32 6.99 -22.21
N VAL A 50 12.18 7.17 -22.90
CA VAL A 50 11.98 6.62 -24.24
C VAL A 50 13.02 7.20 -25.21
N GLY A 51 13.70 6.30 -25.91
CA GLY A 51 14.78 6.66 -26.85
C GLY A 51 16.19 6.55 -26.26
N VAL A 52 16.33 6.37 -24.94
CA VAL A 52 17.61 5.98 -24.34
C VAL A 52 18.04 4.62 -24.90
N PRO A 53 19.28 4.47 -25.40
CA PRO A 53 19.73 3.22 -25.98
C PRO A 53 19.78 2.10 -24.93
N HIS A 54 19.48 0.89 -25.37
CA HIS A 54 19.67 -0.29 -24.54
C HIS A 54 21.17 -0.61 -24.40
N LEU A 55 21.64 -0.81 -23.17
CA LEU A 55 23.00 -1.26 -22.87
C LEU A 55 22.96 -2.33 -21.79
N PHE A 56 23.51 -3.52 -22.06
CA PHE A 56 23.59 -4.60 -21.08
C PHE A 56 24.45 -4.19 -19.87
N GLY A 57 23.91 -4.31 -18.66
CA GLY A 57 24.54 -3.83 -17.42
C GLY A 57 24.42 -2.33 -17.20
N GLY A 58 23.74 -1.61 -18.10
CA GLY A 58 23.55 -0.17 -18.03
C GLY A 58 22.49 0.23 -17.01
N SER A 59 22.82 1.23 -16.18
CA SER A 59 21.96 1.71 -15.08
C SER A 59 21.79 3.22 -15.03
N THR A 60 22.36 3.96 -15.98
CA THR A 60 22.17 5.42 -16.09
C THR A 60 21.75 5.81 -17.51
N PRO A 61 20.93 6.87 -17.69
CA PRO A 61 20.47 7.29 -19.01
C PRO A 61 21.59 7.70 -19.97
N GLU A 62 22.72 8.20 -19.45
CA GLU A 62 23.85 8.67 -20.25
C GLU A 62 24.62 7.51 -20.89
N GLN A 63 24.69 6.37 -20.22
CA GLN A 63 25.38 5.17 -20.71
C GLN A 63 24.44 4.27 -21.53
N GLY A 64 23.15 4.30 -21.21
CA GLY A 64 22.14 3.36 -21.69
C GLY A 64 21.62 2.50 -20.55
N LEU A 65 20.43 1.93 -20.74
CA LEU A 65 19.71 1.20 -19.70
C LEU A 65 19.44 -0.24 -20.14
N ASP A 66 19.60 -1.19 -19.22
CA ASP A 66 18.98 -2.51 -19.35
C ASP A 66 17.62 -2.59 -18.64
N ASN A 67 16.98 -3.74 -18.74
CA ASN A 67 15.68 -4.00 -18.14
C ASN A 67 15.67 -3.77 -16.62
N SER A 68 16.72 -4.19 -15.92
CA SER A 68 16.85 -4.03 -14.47
C SER A 68 17.33 -2.63 -14.08
N GLY A 69 18.24 -2.04 -14.86
CA GLY A 69 18.78 -0.70 -14.69
C GLY A 69 17.72 0.39 -14.87
N LEU A 70 16.80 0.22 -15.82
CA LEU A 70 15.63 1.10 -15.94
C LEU A 70 14.80 1.10 -14.65
N GLY A 71 14.48 -0.10 -14.14
CA GLY A 71 13.72 -0.23 -12.89
C GLY A 71 14.44 0.40 -11.71
N TYR A 72 15.72 0.06 -11.52
CA TYR A 72 16.57 0.61 -10.47
C TYR A 72 16.61 2.14 -10.51
N HIS A 73 16.93 2.72 -11.67
CA HIS A 73 17.05 4.17 -11.84
C HIS A 73 15.73 4.89 -11.56
N VAL A 74 14.60 4.38 -12.07
CA VAL A 74 13.28 4.99 -11.86
C VAL A 74 12.89 4.96 -10.37
N PHE A 75 13.01 3.81 -9.71
CA PHE A 75 12.61 3.68 -8.30
C PHE A 75 13.55 4.44 -7.35
N GLN A 76 14.85 4.47 -7.65
CA GLN A 76 15.81 5.29 -6.91
C GLN A 76 15.43 6.78 -6.94
N LYS A 77 14.95 7.30 -8.08
CA LYS A 77 14.45 8.69 -8.19
C LYS A 77 13.17 8.93 -7.39
N MET A 78 12.42 7.89 -7.08
CA MET A 78 11.23 7.94 -6.23
C MET A 78 11.55 7.77 -4.73
N GLY A 79 12.83 7.58 -4.37
CA GLY A 79 13.27 7.39 -2.98
C GLY A 79 13.00 6.00 -2.42
N VAL A 80 12.92 4.99 -3.29
CA VAL A 80 12.81 3.56 -2.94
C VAL A 80 14.19 2.90 -2.97
#